data_AF-A0A7V9RG71-F1
#
_entry.id   AF-A0A7V9RG71-F1
#
_cell.length_a   1.000
_cell.length_b   1.000
_cell.length_c   1.000
_cell.angle_alpha   90.00
_cell.angle_beta   90.00
_cell.angle_gamma   90.00
#
_symmetry.space_group_name_H-M   'P 1'
#
loop_
_entity.id
_entity.type
_entity.pdbx_description
1 polymer ?
#
loop_
_entity_poly.entity_id
_entity_poly.type
_entity_poly.pdbx_seq_one_letter_code
_entity_poly.pdbx_strand_id
1 'polypeptide(L)'
;RADLGLGYSPVTWGQWVDERAALPLPGALAFTKKVKALGGKLIFVSNRVAAFECGPTEDNLKAQGFVYDGILCKAGPSDKNPRFDSITAGTTGIAGLAAMPTLMYIGDNIQDFPLLTQDVRKQPDAAFASFGDSFWLLPNPMYGSWEKNLD
;
A
#
# COMPACT_ATOMS: atom_id res chain seq x y z
N ARG A 1 16.04 13.55 -7.30
CA ARG A 1 15.97 13.65 -5.81
C ARG A 1 17.15 12.94 -5.16
N ALA A 2 17.43 11.67 -5.49
CA ALA A 2 18.68 11.00 -5.10
C ALA A 2 19.94 11.76 -5.58
N ASP A 3 19.91 12.27 -6.82
CA ASP A 3 21.05 13.03 -7.40
C ASP A 3 21.31 14.40 -6.75
N LEU A 4 20.40 14.89 -5.91
CA LEU A 4 20.49 16.22 -5.27
C LEU A 4 20.93 16.14 -3.80
N GLY A 5 21.20 14.94 -3.25
CA GLY A 5 21.61 14.76 -1.85
C GLY A 5 20.57 15.19 -0.81
N LEU A 6 19.34 15.49 -1.22
CA LEU A 6 18.24 15.84 -0.34
C LEU A 6 17.58 14.54 0.13
N GLY A 7 17.90 14.13 1.36
CA GLY A 7 17.26 12.99 2.02
C GLY A 7 15.75 13.21 2.20
N TYR A 8 15.06 12.15 2.63
CA TYR A 8 13.64 12.23 2.95
C TYR A 8 13.35 13.33 3.97
N SER A 9 12.33 14.14 3.70
CA SER A 9 11.72 15.05 4.68
C SER A 9 10.20 14.98 4.55
N PRO A 10 9.44 14.98 5.67
CA PRO A 10 7.98 15.00 5.61
C PRO A 10 7.43 16.20 4.83
N VAL A 11 8.11 17.34 4.89
CA VAL A 11 7.67 18.58 4.22
C VAL A 11 7.78 18.45 2.70
N THR A 12 8.94 18.03 2.20
CA THR A 12 9.17 17.87 0.75
C THR A 12 8.41 16.68 0.18
N TRP A 13 8.13 15.67 1.02
CA TRP A 13 7.22 14.59 0.67
C TRP A 13 5.78 15.08 0.53
N GLY A 14 5.27 15.86 1.49
CA GLY A 14 3.93 16.46 1.43
C GLY A 14 3.73 17.31 0.17
N GLN A 15 4.70 18.17 -0.16
CA GLN A 15 4.68 18.96 -1.39
C GLN A 15 4.57 18.08 -2.65
N TRP A 16 5.34 16.99 -2.72
CA TRP A 16 5.27 16.04 -3.82
C TRP A 16 3.91 15.32 -3.90
N VAL A 17 3.30 15.01 -2.76
CA VAL A 17 1.94 14.45 -2.71
C VAL A 17 0.93 15.44 -3.27
N ASP A 18 1.03 16.71 -2.89
CA ASP A 18 0.16 17.79 -3.33
C ASP A 18 0.29 18.11 -4.83
N GLU A 19 1.46 17.88 -5.43
CA GLU A 19 1.68 18.03 -6.87
C GLU A 19 0.80 17.09 -7.72
N ARG A 20 0.28 15.99 -7.15
CA ARG A 20 -0.57 15.01 -7.86
C ARG A 20 0.06 14.53 -9.19
N ALA A 21 1.38 14.37 -9.18
CA ALA A 21 2.16 14.06 -10.38
C ALA A 21 2.63 12.59 -10.45
N ALA A 22 2.26 11.75 -9.47
CA ALA A 22 2.71 10.37 -9.43
C ALA A 22 2.01 9.54 -10.52
N LEU A 23 2.82 8.87 -11.35
CA LEU A 23 2.34 8.02 -12.44
C LEU A 23 2.05 6.58 -11.97
N PRO A 24 1.15 5.84 -12.64
CA PRO A 24 0.94 4.43 -12.38
C PRO A 24 2.19 3.61 -12.65
N LEU A 25 2.45 2.61 -11.81
CA LEU A 25 3.39 1.55 -12.17
C LEU A 25 2.86 0.77 -13.39
N PRO A 26 3.76 0.25 -14.25
CA PRO A 26 3.37 -0.62 -15.36
C PRO A 26 2.44 -1.75 -14.90
N GLY A 27 1.31 -1.92 -15.58
CA GLY A 27 0.32 -2.95 -15.28
C GLY A 27 -0.65 -2.64 -14.13
N ALA A 28 -0.35 -1.71 -13.23
CA ALA A 28 -1.20 -1.42 -12.06
C ALA A 28 -2.61 -0.99 -12.45
N LEU A 29 -2.74 -0.09 -13.41
CA LEU A 29 -4.04 0.38 -13.90
C LEU A 29 -4.87 -0.76 -14.52
N ALA A 30 -4.23 -1.58 -15.36
CA ALA A 30 -4.88 -2.72 -16.01
C ALA A 30 -5.34 -3.76 -14.99
N PHE A 31 -4.51 -4.04 -13.97
CA PHE A 31 -4.84 -4.92 -12.86
C PHE A 31 -6.10 -4.45 -12.11
N THR A 32 -6.15 -3.17 -11.71
CA THR A 32 -7.31 -2.64 -10.96
C THR A 32 -8.61 -2.76 -11.76
N LYS A 33 -8.58 -2.42 -13.05
CA LYS A 33 -9.72 -2.60 -13.96
C LYS A 33 -10.15 -4.06 -14.07
N LYS A 34 -9.19 -5.00 -14.15
CA LYS A 34 -9.47 -6.44 -14.23
C LYS A 34 -10.12 -6.97 -12.96
N VAL A 35 -9.61 -6.60 -11.78
CA VAL A 35 -10.21 -6.97 -10.48
C VAL A 35 -11.66 -6.51 -10.43
N LYS A 36 -11.93 -5.25 -10.79
CA LYS A 36 -13.28 -4.69 -10.78
C LYS A 36 -14.20 -5.36 -11.81
N ALA A 37 -13.71 -5.66 -13.00
CA ALA A 37 -14.47 -6.38 -14.03
C ALA A 37 -14.84 -7.82 -13.61
N LEU A 38 -14.06 -8.44 -12.73
CA LEU A 38 -14.36 -9.75 -12.14
C LEU A 38 -15.27 -9.68 -10.91
N GLY A 39 -15.78 -8.50 -10.55
CA GLY A 39 -16.61 -8.29 -9.36
C GLY A 39 -15.83 -8.19 -8.05
N GLY A 40 -14.48 -8.15 -8.14
CA GLY A 40 -13.62 -8.00 -6.98
C GLY A 40 -13.71 -6.61 -6.33
N LYS A 41 -13.23 -6.55 -5.09
CA LYS A 41 -13.05 -5.30 -4.33
C LYS A 41 -11.57 -4.94 -4.29
N LEU A 42 -11.27 -3.66 -4.45
CA LEU A 42 -9.90 -3.16 -4.42
C LEU A 42 -9.78 -2.01 -3.42
N ILE A 43 -8.94 -2.21 -2.41
CA ILE A 43 -8.72 -1.25 -1.32
C ILE A 43 -7.24 -0.87 -1.29
N PHE A 44 -6.94 0.43 -1.33
CA PHE A 44 -5.57 0.91 -1.14
C PHE A 44 -5.30 1.11 0.35
N VAL A 45 -4.34 0.39 0.92
CA VAL A 45 -3.90 0.60 2.31
C VAL A 45 -2.53 1.26 2.30
N SER A 46 -2.46 2.53 2.72
CA SER A 46 -1.28 3.37 2.48
C SER A 46 -0.78 4.07 3.74
N ASN A 47 0.54 4.22 3.86
CA ASN A 47 1.15 5.01 4.93
C ASN A 47 1.21 6.52 4.65
N ARG A 48 0.58 6.98 3.56
CA ARG A 48 0.26 8.40 3.40
C ARG A 48 -0.64 8.89 4.53
N VAL A 49 -0.35 10.07 5.05
CA VAL A 49 -1.00 10.63 6.25
C VAL A 49 -2.44 11.01 5.95
N ALA A 50 -3.38 10.45 6.72
CA ALA A 50 -4.82 10.62 6.52
C ALA A 50 -5.24 12.10 6.51
N ALA A 51 -4.68 12.91 7.43
CA ALA A 51 -5.10 14.28 7.66
C ALA A 51 -4.80 15.25 6.50
N PHE A 52 -3.77 15.01 5.70
CA PHE A 52 -3.33 15.97 4.67
C PHE A 52 -2.83 15.34 3.37
N GLU A 53 -2.42 14.07 3.34
CA GLU A 53 -1.94 13.42 2.11
C GLU A 53 -3.03 12.58 1.42
N CYS A 54 -4.07 12.16 2.14
CA CYS A 54 -5.05 11.21 1.61
C CYS A 54 -5.91 11.79 0.48
N GLY A 55 -6.41 13.03 0.65
CA GLY A 55 -7.19 13.72 -0.38
C GLY A 55 -6.43 13.89 -1.70
N PRO A 56 -5.23 14.51 -1.71
CA PRO A 56 -4.40 14.63 -2.91
C PRO A 56 -4.03 13.27 -3.54
N THR A 57 -3.86 12.23 -2.72
CA THR A 57 -3.62 10.86 -3.21
C THR A 57 -4.82 10.34 -3.97
N GLU A 58 -6.02 10.52 -3.42
CA GLU A 58 -7.27 10.12 -4.08
C GLU A 58 -7.48 10.89 -5.39
N ASP A 59 -7.24 12.20 -5.39
CA ASP A 59 -7.30 13.03 -6.60
C ASP A 59 -6.37 12.49 -7.69
N ASN A 60 -5.13 12.15 -7.33
CA ASN A 60 -4.17 11.60 -8.29
C ASN A 60 -4.60 10.23 -8.81
N LEU A 61 -5.07 9.32 -7.95
CA LEU A 61 -5.58 8.01 -8.39
C LEU A 61 -6.75 8.17 -9.37
N LYS A 62 -7.68 9.09 -9.11
CA LYS A 62 -8.79 9.41 -10.01
C LYS A 62 -8.28 9.99 -11.33
N ALA A 63 -7.34 10.93 -11.30
CA ALA A 63 -6.75 11.53 -12.50
C ALA A 63 -6.04 10.50 -13.39
N GLN A 64 -5.38 9.50 -12.78
CA GLN A 64 -4.75 8.38 -13.50
C GLN A 64 -5.73 7.28 -13.93
N GLY A 65 -7.02 7.41 -13.59
CA GLY A 65 -8.09 6.52 -14.02
C GLY A 65 -8.18 5.19 -13.27
N PHE A 66 -7.60 5.10 -12.06
CA PHE A 66 -7.70 3.90 -11.22
C PHE A 66 -9.15 3.63 -10.84
N VAL A 67 -9.51 2.34 -10.76
CA VAL A 67 -10.82 1.90 -10.28
C VAL A 67 -10.64 1.12 -8.99
N TYR A 68 -11.26 1.59 -7.91
CA TYR A 68 -11.09 1.07 -6.56
C TYR A 68 -12.35 1.31 -5.73
N ASP A 69 -12.47 0.64 -4.59
CA ASP A 69 -13.61 0.75 -3.68
C ASP A 69 -13.30 1.65 -2.48
N GLY A 70 -12.04 1.81 -2.10
CA GLY A 70 -11.66 2.81 -1.10
C GLY A 70 -10.16 2.88 -0.81
N ILE A 71 -9.82 3.83 0.08
CA ILE A 71 -8.44 4.10 0.51
C ILE A 71 -8.41 4.19 2.04
N LEU A 72 -7.52 3.45 2.67
CA LEU A 72 -7.25 3.46 4.10
C LEU A 72 -5.85 4.05 4.35
N CYS A 73 -5.79 5.37 4.46
CA CYS A 73 -4.59 6.12 4.80
C CYS A 73 -4.21 5.99 6.29
N LYS A 74 -2.99 6.39 6.64
CA LYS A 74 -2.47 6.30 8.00
C LYS A 74 -3.02 7.42 8.88
N ALA A 75 -3.89 7.07 9.82
CA ALA A 75 -4.35 7.97 10.88
C ALA A 75 -3.56 7.84 12.20
N GLY A 76 -2.74 6.78 12.33
CA GLY A 76 -1.98 6.48 13.54
C GLY A 76 -0.60 5.89 13.22
N PRO A 77 -0.20 4.78 13.87
CA PRO A 77 1.05 4.09 13.57
C PRO A 77 1.17 3.67 12.10
N SER A 78 2.40 3.49 11.63
CA SER A 78 2.67 2.99 10.26
C SER A 78 2.28 1.53 10.06
N ASP A 79 1.99 0.80 11.13
CA ASP A 79 1.48 -0.57 11.05
C ASP A 79 0.15 -0.60 10.27
N LYS A 80 0.06 -1.51 9.30
CA LYS A 80 -1.11 -1.69 8.44
C LYS A 80 -2.07 -2.75 8.96
N ASN A 81 -1.65 -3.61 9.90
CA ASN A 81 -2.47 -4.72 10.40
C ASN A 81 -3.86 -4.26 10.89
N PRO A 82 -4.01 -3.19 11.69
CA PRO A 82 -5.35 -2.72 12.09
C PRO A 82 -6.26 -2.33 10.92
N ARG A 83 -5.68 -1.85 9.81
CA ARG A 83 -6.43 -1.50 8.60
C ARG A 83 -6.79 -2.76 7.81
N PHE A 84 -5.91 -3.75 7.74
CA PHE A 84 -6.23 -5.05 7.16
C PHE A 84 -7.36 -5.74 7.93
N ASP A 85 -7.29 -5.74 9.26
CA ASP A 85 -8.32 -6.31 10.14
C ASP A 85 -9.67 -5.61 9.96
N SER A 86 -9.68 -4.28 9.75
CA SER A 86 -10.92 -3.56 9.50
C SER A 86 -11.62 -3.96 8.20
N ILE A 87 -10.86 -4.42 7.18
CA ILE A 87 -11.41 -4.92 5.91
C ILE A 87 -12.08 -6.27 6.14
N THR A 88 -11.40 -7.19 6.82
CA THR A 88 -11.94 -8.53 7.08
C THR A 88 -13.12 -8.50 8.06
N ALA A 89 -13.12 -7.55 8.99
CA ALA A 89 -14.23 -7.32 9.92
C ALA A 89 -15.39 -6.49 9.32
N GLY A 90 -15.20 -5.86 8.16
CA GLY A 90 -16.24 -5.00 7.55
C GLY A 90 -16.48 -3.68 8.29
N THR A 91 -15.47 -3.17 9.02
CA THR A 91 -15.57 -1.97 9.88
C THR A 91 -14.83 -0.75 9.31
N THR A 92 -14.42 -0.81 8.04
CA THR A 92 -13.66 0.25 7.36
C THR A 92 -14.38 1.59 7.24
N GLY A 93 -15.72 1.60 7.29
CA GLY A 93 -16.54 2.77 6.95
C GLY A 93 -16.66 3.05 5.44
N ILE A 94 -16.07 2.20 4.58
CA ILE A 94 -16.21 2.30 3.12
C ILE A 94 -17.62 1.83 2.74
N ALA A 95 -18.39 2.73 2.10
CA ALA A 95 -19.76 2.45 1.72
C ALA A 95 -19.87 1.22 0.81
N GLY A 96 -20.75 0.29 1.16
CA GLY A 96 -20.98 -0.93 0.38
C GLY A 96 -19.85 -1.96 0.45
N LEU A 97 -18.90 -1.81 1.38
CA LEU A 97 -17.89 -2.82 1.69
C LEU A 97 -18.29 -3.61 2.94
N ALA A 98 -18.79 -4.83 2.74
CA ALA A 98 -19.05 -5.77 3.83
C ALA A 98 -17.76 -6.49 4.26
N ALA A 99 -17.82 -7.19 5.40
CA ALA A 99 -16.78 -8.11 5.84
C ALA A 99 -16.47 -9.14 4.73
N MET A 100 -15.20 -9.26 4.36
CA MET A 100 -14.79 -10.17 3.30
C MET A 100 -13.34 -10.64 3.47
N PRO A 101 -13.00 -11.86 3.02
CA PRO A 101 -11.62 -12.33 3.06
C PRO A 101 -10.76 -11.57 2.03
N THR A 102 -9.52 -11.28 2.42
CA THR A 102 -8.52 -10.75 1.49
C THR A 102 -7.88 -11.89 0.70
N LEU A 103 -7.97 -11.85 -0.63
CA LEU A 103 -7.37 -12.87 -1.50
C LEU A 103 -5.91 -12.57 -1.84
N MET A 104 -5.55 -11.29 -1.96
CA MET A 104 -4.21 -10.86 -2.39
C MET A 104 -3.78 -9.61 -1.63
N TYR A 105 -2.53 -9.61 -1.19
CA TYR A 105 -1.80 -8.44 -0.71
C TYR A 105 -0.72 -8.10 -1.73
N ILE A 106 -0.63 -6.84 -2.13
CA ILE A 106 0.33 -6.36 -3.13
C ILE A 106 1.06 -5.17 -2.53
N GLY A 107 2.38 -5.22 -2.51
CA GLY A 107 3.19 -4.18 -1.87
C GLY A 107 4.66 -4.32 -2.19
N ASP A 108 5.43 -3.29 -1.85
CA ASP A 108 6.87 -3.22 -2.08
C ASP A 108 7.68 -3.41 -0.79
N ASN A 109 7.00 -3.43 0.35
CA ASN A 109 7.60 -3.59 1.66
C ASN A 109 7.07 -4.86 2.35
N ILE A 110 7.91 -5.54 3.15
CA ILE A 110 7.47 -6.71 3.91
C ILE A 110 6.28 -6.42 4.83
N GLN A 111 6.16 -5.19 5.34
CA GLN A 111 5.07 -4.75 6.22
C GLN A 111 3.77 -4.45 5.46
N ASP A 112 3.75 -4.64 4.13
CA ASP A 112 2.52 -4.63 3.34
C ASP A 112 1.79 -5.98 3.37
N PHE A 113 2.42 -7.00 3.94
CA PHE A 113 1.85 -8.34 4.12
C PHE A 113 1.49 -8.53 5.60
N PRO A 114 0.33 -9.14 5.90
CA PRO A 114 -0.20 -9.24 7.26
C PRO A 114 0.79 -9.97 8.18
N LEU A 115 0.97 -9.40 9.37
CA LEU A 115 1.82 -9.92 10.46
C LEU A 115 3.32 -10.04 10.15
N LEU A 116 3.78 -9.75 8.93
CA LEU A 116 5.19 -9.83 8.59
C LEU A 116 5.96 -8.59 9.05
N THR A 117 7.17 -8.84 9.54
CA THR A 117 8.17 -7.82 9.89
C THR A 117 9.49 -8.15 9.21
N GLN A 118 10.47 -7.26 9.35
CA GLN A 118 11.82 -7.49 8.82
C GLN A 118 12.52 -8.70 9.45
N ASP A 119 12.05 -9.19 10.61
CA ASP A 119 12.58 -10.42 11.22
C ASP A 119 12.25 -11.68 10.43
N VAL A 120 11.35 -11.63 9.44
CA VAL A 120 11.05 -12.79 8.57
C VAL A 120 12.30 -13.29 7.84
N ARG A 121 13.31 -12.45 7.62
CA ARG A 121 14.60 -12.86 7.03
C ARG A 121 15.36 -13.92 7.83
N LYS A 122 15.02 -14.07 9.12
CA LYS A 122 15.61 -15.07 10.04
C LYS A 122 14.81 -16.38 10.05
N GLN A 123 13.68 -16.43 9.34
CA GLN A 123 12.78 -17.57 9.29
C GLN A 123 13.14 -18.53 8.14
N PRO A 124 12.76 -19.82 8.22
CA PRO A 124 12.98 -20.76 7.12
C PRO A 124 12.13 -20.42 5.89
N ASP A 125 12.49 -21.01 4.74
CA ASP A 125 11.80 -20.81 3.45
C ASP A 125 10.28 -20.98 3.50
N ALA A 126 9.79 -21.86 4.39
CA ALA A 126 8.36 -22.07 4.61
C ALA A 126 7.61 -20.78 5.02
N ALA A 127 8.28 -19.83 5.69
CA ALA A 127 7.70 -18.53 6.05
C ALA A 127 7.41 -17.65 4.82
N PHE A 128 7.97 -17.99 3.66
CA PHE A 128 7.78 -17.28 2.39
C PHE A 128 6.81 -17.98 1.44
N ALA A 129 6.17 -19.08 1.86
CA ALA A 129 5.33 -19.89 0.99
C ALA A 129 4.12 -19.14 0.39
N SER A 130 3.68 -18.04 1.01
CA SER A 130 2.58 -17.21 0.50
C SER A 130 3.00 -16.26 -0.63
N PHE A 131 4.30 -16.02 -0.82
CA PHE A 131 4.80 -15.15 -1.88
C PHE A 131 4.64 -15.79 -3.26
N GLY A 132 4.07 -15.04 -4.20
CA GLY A 132 3.71 -15.53 -5.54
C GLY A 132 2.35 -16.21 -5.63
N ASP A 133 1.61 -16.32 -4.53
CA ASP A 133 0.24 -16.86 -4.48
C ASP A 133 -0.75 -15.81 -3.95
N SER A 134 -0.66 -15.50 -2.65
CA SER A 134 -1.49 -14.48 -1.99
C SER A 134 -0.70 -13.21 -1.66
N PHE A 135 0.63 -13.27 -1.57
CA PHE A 135 1.52 -12.13 -1.36
C PHE A 135 2.29 -11.82 -2.64
N TRP A 136 2.06 -10.64 -3.22
CA TRP A 136 2.67 -10.21 -4.47
C TRP A 136 3.63 -9.04 -4.20
N LEU A 137 4.93 -9.37 -4.16
CA LEU A 137 5.98 -8.40 -3.88
C LEU A 137 6.36 -7.62 -5.15
N LEU A 138 6.41 -6.30 -5.03
CA LEU A 138 6.96 -5.39 -6.04
C LEU A 138 8.38 -4.97 -5.64
N PRO A 139 9.31 -4.84 -6.58
CA PRO A 139 10.68 -4.44 -6.26
C PRO A 139 10.75 -2.94 -5.92
N ASN A 140 11.25 -2.61 -4.73
CA ASN A 140 11.64 -1.25 -4.37
C ASN A 140 13.04 -1.24 -3.72
N PRO A 141 14.11 -1.03 -4.50
CA PRO A 141 15.47 -0.90 -3.98
C PRO A 141 15.80 0.51 -3.47
N MET A 142 14.86 1.47 -3.57
CA MET A 142 15.14 2.88 -3.32
C MET A 142 14.99 3.26 -1.85
N TYR A 143 14.01 2.67 -1.16
CA TYR A 143 13.77 2.89 0.26
C TYR A 143 12.86 1.80 0.84
N GLY A 144 12.78 1.71 2.16
CA GLY A 144 11.84 0.81 2.82
C GLY A 144 12.20 0.58 4.28
N SER A 145 11.42 -0.24 4.96
CA SER A 145 11.74 -0.62 6.36
C SER A 145 13.07 -1.38 6.46
N TRP A 146 13.56 -1.93 5.34
CA TRP A 146 14.83 -2.64 5.27
C TRP A 146 16.05 -1.72 5.48
N GLU A 147 15.94 -0.40 5.22
CA GLU A 147 17.05 0.55 5.41
C GLU A 147 17.50 0.69 6.86
N LYS A 148 16.60 0.40 7.82
CA LYS A 148 16.87 0.55 9.26
C LYS A 148 17.31 -0.77 9.91
N ASN A 149 17.52 -1.81 9.11
CA ASN A 149 17.96 -3.11 9.59
C ASN A 149 19.49 -3.19 9.60
N LEU A 150 20.13 -2.52 10.56
CA LEU A 150 21.59 -2.56 10.72
C LEU A 150 22.11 -3.78 11.50
N ASP A 151 21.23 -4.76 11.76
CA ASP A 151 21.54 -5.99 12.51
C ASP A 151 21.86 -7.18 11.61
#